data_AF-A0A975RFC4-F1
#
_entry.id   AF-A0A975RFC4-F1
#
_cell.length_a   1.000
_cell.length_b   1.000
_cell.length_c   1.000
_cell.angle_alpha   90.00
_cell.angle_beta   90.00
_cell.angle_gamma   90.00
#
_symmetry.space_group_name_H-M   'P 1'
#
loop_
_entity.id
_entity.type
_entity.pdbx_description
1 polymer ?
#
loop_
_entity_poly.entity_id
_entity_poly.type
_entity_poly.pdbx_seq_one_letter_code
_entity_poly.pdbx_strand_id
1 'polypeptide(L)'
;MTSLVPQRQPALPAFLGLAGLSLLGLPPTLFIGGFFVMGSDGCFSGDQRFICSVAGQQAAFYAPVASWGAAVVASFLVGLVVHRKGGSPLFGLLAGLALWPVGVAIGYSIAAG
;
A
#
# COMPACT_ATOMS: atom_id res chain seq x y z
N MET A 1 -2.00 -47.38 -19.46
CA MET A 1 -0.95 -46.35 -19.27
C MET A 1 -1.60 -44.99 -19.49
N THR A 2 -2.26 -44.47 -18.46
CA THR A 2 -2.92 -43.17 -18.46
C THR A 2 -1.93 -42.14 -17.94
N SER A 3 -1.39 -41.33 -18.86
CA SER A 3 -0.48 -40.23 -18.55
C SER A 3 -1.28 -39.09 -17.89
N LEU A 4 -1.10 -38.91 -16.58
CA LEU A 4 -1.56 -37.73 -15.84
C LEU A 4 -0.74 -36.53 -16.33
N VAL A 5 -1.24 -35.83 -17.34
CA VAL A 5 -0.74 -34.52 -17.74
C VAL A 5 -0.92 -33.57 -16.54
N PRO A 6 0.14 -32.98 -15.99
CA PRO A 6 0.01 -31.97 -14.95
C PRO A 6 -0.61 -30.72 -15.60
N GLN A 7 -1.91 -30.55 -15.42
CA GLN A 7 -2.64 -29.30 -15.66
C GLN A 7 -2.02 -28.21 -14.78
N ARG A 8 -1.02 -27.49 -15.32
CA ARG A 8 -0.61 -26.19 -14.78
C ARG A 8 -1.80 -25.26 -14.92
N GLN A 9 -2.57 -25.10 -13.84
CA GLN A 9 -3.58 -24.07 -13.76
C GLN A 9 -2.94 -22.71 -14.11
N PRO A 10 -3.56 -21.91 -14.99
CA PRO A 10 -2.99 -20.65 -15.43
C PRO A 10 -2.89 -19.72 -14.22
N ALA A 11 -1.70 -19.17 -13.95
CA ALA A 11 -1.44 -18.22 -12.86
C ALA A 11 -2.24 -16.89 -12.96
N LEU A 12 -3.01 -16.72 -14.03
CA LEU A 12 -3.76 -15.50 -14.38
C LEU A 12 -4.78 -15.01 -13.33
N PRO A 13 -5.61 -15.86 -12.68
CA PRO A 13 -6.65 -15.38 -11.77
C PRO A 13 -6.08 -14.94 -10.41
N ALA A 14 -4.95 -15.51 -9.97
CA ALA A 14 -4.29 -15.10 -8.74
C ALA A 14 -3.65 -13.70 -8.88
N PHE A 15 -3.06 -13.40 -10.04
CA PHE A 15 -2.52 -12.07 -10.33
C PHE A 15 -3.63 -11.02 -10.50
N LEU A 16 -4.75 -11.38 -11.14
CA LEU A 16 -5.92 -10.51 -11.23
C LEU A 16 -6.55 -10.24 -9.84
N GLY A 17 -6.59 -11.26 -8.97
CA GLY A 17 -7.02 -11.09 -7.58
C GLY A 17 -6.11 -10.15 -6.79
N LEU A 18 -4.78 -10.31 -6.91
CA LEU A 18 -3.78 -9.42 -6.29
C LEU A 18 -3.90 -7.98 -6.83
N ALA A 19 -4.06 -7.82 -8.15
CA ALA A 19 -4.24 -6.52 -8.80
C ALA A 19 -5.54 -5.83 -8.32
N GLY A 20 -6.65 -6.57 -8.28
CA GLY A 20 -7.93 -6.08 -7.76
C GLY A 20 -7.87 -5.69 -6.29
N LEU A 21 -7.21 -6.49 -5.44
CA LEU A 21 -7.02 -6.17 -4.03
C LEU A 21 -6.08 -4.97 -3.82
N SER A 22 -5.04 -4.82 -4.65
CA SER A 22 -4.19 -3.63 -4.59
C SER A 22 -4.97 -2.36 -4.92
N LEU A 23 -5.89 -2.39 -5.88
CA LEU A 23 -6.74 -1.25 -6.24
C LEU A 23 -7.73 -0.87 -5.11
N LEU A 24 -8.17 -1.82 -4.29
CA LEU A 24 -8.99 -1.54 -3.10
C LEU A 24 -8.25 -0.71 -2.02
N GLY A 25 -6.91 -0.67 -2.06
CA GLY A 25 -6.12 0.19 -1.18
C GLY A 25 -6.08 1.66 -1.60
N LEU A 26 -6.41 2.01 -2.85
CA LEU A 26 -6.37 3.40 -3.33
C LEU A 26 -7.36 4.31 -2.60
N PRO A 27 -8.66 3.95 -2.45
CA PRO A 27 -9.62 4.81 -1.78
C PRO A 27 -9.23 5.19 -0.33
N PRO A 28 -8.87 4.25 0.57
CA PRO A 28 -8.47 4.63 1.93
C PRO A 28 -7.17 5.44 1.95
N THR A 29 -6.22 5.15 1.06
CA THR A 29 -4.94 5.88 1.00
C THR A 29 -5.13 7.33 0.56
N LEU A 30 -5.97 7.56 -0.46
CA LEU A 30 -6.30 8.90 -0.94
C LEU A 30 -7.16 9.66 0.06
N PHE A 31 -8.09 8.98 0.72
CA PHE A 31 -8.94 9.57 1.77
C PHE A 31 -8.11 10.05 2.96
N ILE A 32 -7.18 9.21 3.45
CA ILE A 32 -6.28 9.55 4.56
C ILE A 32 -5.34 10.71 4.17
N GLY A 33 -4.73 10.66 2.98
CA GLY A 33 -3.89 11.75 2.48
C GLY A 33 -4.66 13.07 2.36
N GLY A 34 -5.90 13.05 1.87
CA GLY A 34 -6.76 14.23 1.80
C GLY A 34 -7.17 14.76 3.18
N PHE A 35 -7.43 13.88 4.15
CA PHE A 35 -7.75 14.25 5.52
C PHE A 35 -6.59 15.00 6.20
N PHE A 36 -5.35 14.56 5.98
CA PHE A 36 -4.18 15.25 6.54
C PHE A 36 -3.95 16.64 5.91
N VAL A 37 -4.24 16.80 4.62
CA VAL A 37 -4.15 18.11 3.95
C VAL A 37 -5.22 19.08 4.47
N MET A 38 -6.48 18.64 4.62
CA MET A 38 -7.52 19.48 5.24
C MET A 38 -7.27 19.76 6.73
N GLY A 39 -6.58 18.86 7.44
CA GLY A 39 -6.13 19.13 8.81
C GLY A 39 -5.21 20.35 8.93
N SER A 40 -4.58 20.81 7.84
CA SER A 40 -3.73 21.99 7.80
C SER A 40 -4.49 23.31 7.65
N ASP A 41 -5.81 23.29 7.45
CA ASP A 41 -6.63 24.51 7.34
C ASP A 41 -6.64 25.33 8.64
N GLY A 42 -6.16 24.76 9.76
CA GLY A 42 -5.94 25.44 11.03
C GLY A 42 -4.59 26.16 11.17
N CYS A 43 -3.74 26.17 10.14
CA CYS A 43 -2.44 26.82 10.19
C CYS A 43 -2.58 28.34 10.08
N PHE A 44 -2.09 29.08 11.09
CA PHE A 44 -2.09 30.54 11.10
C PHE A 44 -0.73 31.13 10.68
N SER A 45 -0.73 32.40 10.27
CA SER A 45 0.50 33.14 9.95
C SER A 45 1.39 33.25 11.19
N GLY A 46 2.42 32.39 11.27
CA GLY A 46 3.36 32.31 12.39
C GLY A 46 3.53 30.91 12.97
N ASP A 47 2.73 29.93 12.55
CA ASP A 47 2.84 28.56 13.03
C ASP A 47 4.13 27.89 12.54
N GLN A 48 4.88 27.28 13.46
CA GLN A 48 6.18 26.62 13.17
C GLN A 48 6.05 25.10 12.99
N ARG A 49 4.82 24.58 13.00
CA ARG A 49 4.56 23.14 12.86
C ARG A 49 4.92 22.68 11.45
N PHE A 50 5.56 21.52 11.36
CA PHE A 50 6.06 21.01 10.08
C PHE A 50 4.91 20.78 9.07
N ILE A 51 3.73 20.35 9.54
CA ILE A 51 2.51 20.16 8.73
C ILE A 51 2.00 21.44 8.05
N CYS A 52 2.33 22.62 8.59
CA CYS A 52 1.95 23.92 8.00
C CYS A 52 2.92 24.35 6.89
N SER A 53 4.05 23.67 6.72
CA SER A 53 4.95 23.89 5.61
C SER A 53 4.50 23.13 4.37
N VAL A 54 4.86 23.64 3.19
CA VAL A 54 4.63 22.95 1.91
C VAL A 54 5.26 21.54 1.93
N ALA A 55 6.44 21.40 2.54
CA ALA A 55 7.12 20.11 2.66
C ALA A 55 6.34 19.11 3.54
N GLY A 56 5.78 19.57 4.67
CA GLY A 56 4.99 18.72 5.56
C GLY A 56 3.67 18.28 4.95
N GLN A 57 2.97 19.16 4.24
CA GLN A 57 1.75 18.79 3.51
C GLN A 57 2.03 17.76 2.41
N GLN A 58 3.10 17.96 1.63
CA GLN A 58 3.50 16.99 0.62
C GLN A 58 3.89 15.66 1.25
N ALA A 59 4.65 15.67 2.34
CA ALA A 59 5.06 14.43 3.02
C ALA A 59 3.85 13.69 3.61
N ALA A 60 2.90 14.39 4.23
CA ALA A 60 1.68 13.79 4.79
C ALA A 60 0.76 13.18 3.71
N PHE A 61 0.71 13.79 2.52
CA PHE A 61 -0.04 13.26 1.38
C PHE A 61 0.67 12.09 0.68
N TYR A 62 1.96 12.22 0.39
CA TYR A 62 2.70 11.24 -0.39
C TYR A 62 3.17 10.03 0.41
N ALA A 63 3.38 10.14 1.74
CA ALA A 63 3.83 9.01 2.54
C ALA A 63 2.85 7.81 2.50
N PRO A 64 1.52 7.99 2.70
CA PRO A 64 0.55 6.91 2.52
C PRO A 64 0.53 6.34 1.11
N VAL A 65 0.63 7.19 0.08
CA VAL A 65 0.61 6.78 -1.34
C VAL A 65 1.86 5.95 -1.68
N ALA A 66 3.02 6.39 -1.23
CA ALA A 66 4.29 5.69 -1.44
C ALA A 66 4.30 4.34 -0.73
N SER A 67 3.79 4.25 0.51
CA SER A 67 3.68 2.97 1.21
C SER A 67 2.67 2.02 0.58
N TRP A 68 1.57 2.54 0.03
CA TRP A 68 0.67 1.73 -0.78
C TRP A 68 1.41 1.15 -2.00
N GLY A 69 2.12 1.97 -2.77
CA GLY A 69 2.90 1.49 -3.91
C GLY A 69 3.92 0.40 -3.51
N ALA A 70 4.64 0.62 -2.41
CA ALA A 70 5.58 -0.35 -1.86
C ALA A 70 4.90 -1.65 -1.40
N ALA A 71 3.73 -1.56 -0.75
CA ALA A 71 2.94 -2.72 -0.33
C ALA A 71 2.44 -3.55 -1.52
N VAL A 72 2.04 -2.89 -2.61
CA VAL A 72 1.65 -3.57 -3.86
C VAL A 72 2.84 -4.32 -4.47
N VAL A 73 3.97 -3.64 -4.63
CA VAL A 73 5.20 -4.26 -5.16
C VAL A 73 5.65 -5.43 -4.30
N ALA A 74 5.66 -5.27 -2.96
CA ALA A 74 6.00 -6.33 -2.03
C ALA A 74 5.04 -7.54 -2.15
N SER A 75 3.73 -7.29 -2.29
CA SER A 75 2.74 -8.35 -2.50
C SER A 75 2.99 -9.15 -3.76
N PHE A 76 3.31 -8.48 -4.86
CA PHE A 76 3.62 -9.14 -6.13
C PHE A 76 4.93 -9.93 -6.04
N LEU A 77 5.99 -9.36 -5.47
CA LEU A 77 7.28 -10.03 -5.34
C LEU A 77 7.20 -11.26 -4.43
N VAL A 78 6.56 -11.14 -3.28
CA VAL A 78 6.36 -12.27 -2.35
C VAL A 78 5.44 -13.32 -2.99
N GLY A 79 4.35 -12.90 -3.65
CA GLY A 79 3.48 -13.80 -4.40
C GLY A 79 4.22 -14.59 -5.47
N LEU A 80 5.09 -13.95 -6.24
CA LEU A 80 5.95 -14.59 -7.25
C LEU A 80 6.92 -15.61 -6.63
N VAL A 81 7.60 -15.23 -5.54
CA VAL A 81 8.56 -16.11 -4.86
C VAL A 81 7.86 -17.33 -4.25
N VAL A 82 6.70 -17.14 -3.62
CA VAL A 82 5.95 -18.21 -2.97
C VAL A 82 5.31 -19.14 -4.00
N HIS A 83 4.74 -18.59 -5.09
CA HIS A 83 4.23 -19.39 -6.20
C HIS A 83 5.33 -20.26 -6.83
N ARG A 84 6.55 -19.74 -6.99
CA ARG A 84 7.69 -20.51 -7.49
C ARG A 84 8.06 -21.70 -6.60
N LYS A 85 7.76 -21.63 -5.30
CA LYS A 85 8.00 -22.71 -4.33
C LYS A 85 6.78 -23.61 -4.12
N GLY A 86 5.71 -23.44 -4.90
CA GLY A 86 4.46 -24.21 -4.75
C GLY A 86 3.62 -23.81 -3.54
N GLY A 87 3.91 -22.67 -2.92
CA GLY A 87 3.17 -22.17 -1.76
C GLY A 87 1.94 -21.32 -2.13
N SER A 88 1.15 -20.98 -1.12
CA SER A 88 -0.10 -20.22 -1.28
C SER A 88 0.14 -18.75 -1.62
N PRO A 89 -0.60 -18.14 -2.58
CA PRO A 89 -0.50 -16.72 -2.92
C PRO A 89 -0.94 -15.79 -1.78
N LEU A 90 -1.60 -16.31 -0.73
CA LEU A 90 -2.03 -15.54 0.45
C LEU A 90 -0.85 -14.88 1.19
N PHE A 91 0.35 -15.46 1.14
CA PHE A 91 1.53 -14.86 1.77
C PHE A 91 1.94 -13.53 1.12
N GLY A 92 1.72 -13.36 -0.19
CA GLY A 92 1.92 -12.07 -0.87
C GLY A 92 0.96 -11.01 -0.35
N LEU A 93 -0.32 -11.36 -0.18
CA LEU A 93 -1.33 -10.45 0.34
C LEU A 93 -1.04 -10.00 1.78
N LEU A 94 -0.60 -10.92 2.64
CA LEU A 94 -0.23 -10.60 4.02
C LEU A 94 0.98 -9.67 4.09
N ALA A 95 1.95 -9.83 3.19
CA ALA A 95 3.12 -8.95 3.11
C ALA A 95 2.73 -7.50 2.75
N GLY A 96 1.85 -7.31 1.76
CA GLY A 96 1.34 -5.98 1.42
C GLY A 96 0.50 -5.36 2.53
N LEU A 97 -0.40 -6.15 3.13
CA LEU A 97 -1.24 -5.70 4.24
C LEU A 97 -0.38 -5.24 5.43
N ALA A 98 0.74 -5.90 5.71
CA ALA A 98 1.66 -5.53 6.79
C ALA A 98 2.46 -4.25 6.49
N LEU A 99 2.81 -3.99 5.21
CA LEU A 99 3.57 -2.81 4.82
C LEU A 99 2.74 -1.53 4.77
N TRP A 100 1.47 -1.61 4.37
CA TRP A 100 0.60 -0.45 4.22
C TRP A 100 0.45 0.42 5.49
N PRO A 101 0.20 -0.13 6.71
CA PRO A 101 0.04 0.69 7.91
C PRO A 101 1.31 1.46 8.30
N VAL A 102 2.49 1.04 7.82
CA VAL A 102 3.74 1.74 8.11
C VAL A 102 3.75 3.15 7.54
N GLY A 103 3.36 3.35 6.28
CA GLY A 103 3.33 4.71 5.72
C GLY A 103 2.15 5.54 6.16
N VAL A 104 1.04 4.90 6.55
CA VAL A 104 -0.07 5.59 7.24
C VAL A 104 0.41 6.12 8.59
N ALA A 105 1.15 5.32 9.36
CA ALA A 105 1.72 5.74 10.63
C ALA A 105 2.76 6.86 10.46
N ILE A 106 3.58 6.81 9.41
CA ILE A 106 4.52 7.89 9.08
C ILE A 106 3.76 9.18 8.72
N GLY A 107 2.78 9.10 7.82
CA GLY A 107 1.95 10.25 7.45
C GLY A 107 1.21 10.85 8.65
N TYR A 108 0.66 10.01 9.52
CA TYR A 108 0.04 10.45 10.77
C TYR A 108 1.04 11.12 11.70
N SER A 109 2.25 10.57 11.87
CA SER A 109 3.28 11.16 12.74
C SER A 109 3.74 12.53 12.23
N ILE A 110 3.75 12.73 10.91
CA ILE A 110 4.04 14.03 10.27
C ILE A 110 2.89 15.01 10.49
N ALA A 111 1.64 14.53 10.47
CA ALA A 111 0.47 15.38 10.65
C ALA A 111 0.17 15.72 12.12
N ALA A 112 0.53 14.83 13.05
CA ALA A 112 0.32 15.00 14.48
C ALA A 112 1.47 15.73 15.21
N GLY A 113 2.61 15.92 14.54
CA GLY A 113 3.80 16.62 15.05
C GLY A 113 3.90 18.07 14.58
#